data_AF-A0ABD3DRG8-F1
#
_entry.id   AF-A0ABD3DRG8-F1
#
_cell.length_a   1.000
_cell.length_b   1.000
_cell.length_c   1.000
_cell.angle_alpha   90.00
_cell.angle_beta   90.00
_cell.angle_gamma   90.00
#
_symmetry.space_group_name_H-M   'P 1'
#
loop_
_entity.id
_entity.type
_entity.pdbx_description
1 polymer ?
#
loop_
_entity_poly.entity_id
_entity_poly.type
_entity_poly.pdbx_seq_one_letter_code
_entity_poly.pdbx_strand_id
1 'polypeptide(L)'
;MMLLEEMTSIFLTPYLLLFVVPKRVDDILQFVMEFTVDVEGVGHICSFSLFDFRNHGNKKYGSIFISPPDRRSSQGKMEKSFLR
;
A
#
# COMPACT_ATOMS: atom_id res chain seq x y z
N MET A 1 0.72 -27.31 7.81
CA MET A 1 -0.09 -26.09 7.55
C MET A 1 0.22 -25.50 6.18
N MET A 2 1.48 -25.17 5.87
CA MET A 2 1.88 -24.64 4.54
C MET A 2 1.31 -25.39 3.32
N LEU A 3 1.48 -26.72 3.24
CA LEU A 3 0.98 -27.48 2.08
C LEU A 3 -0.55 -27.43 1.90
N LEU A 4 -1.30 -27.36 3.00
CA LEU A 4 -2.75 -27.25 2.95
C LEU A 4 -3.17 -25.87 2.46
N GLU A 5 -2.52 -24.81 2.95
CA GLU A 5 -2.75 -23.44 2.49
C GLU A 5 -2.47 -23.30 1.00
N GLU A 6 -1.34 -23.84 0.52
CA GLU A 6 -0.98 -23.89 -0.89
C GLU A 6 -2.07 -24.56 -1.73
N MET A 7 -2.54 -25.75 -1.35
CA MET A 7 -3.62 -26.43 -2.08
C MET A 7 -4.94 -25.66 -2.04
N THR A 8 -5.29 -25.04 -0.90
CA THR A 8 -6.50 -24.21 -0.80
C THR A 8 -6.40 -22.92 -1.63
N SER A 9 -5.20 -22.36 -1.80
CA SER A 9 -4.97 -21.12 -2.55
C SER A 9 -5.36 -21.26 -4.02
N ILE A 10 -5.18 -22.46 -4.60
CA ILE A 10 -5.53 -22.77 -6.00
C ILE A 10 -7.03 -22.55 -6.24
N PHE A 11 -7.87 -22.88 -5.26
CA PHE A 11 -9.32 -22.70 -5.35
C PHE A 11 -9.77 -21.32 -4.85
N LEU A 12 -9.13 -20.81 -3.79
CA LEU A 12 -9.53 -19.55 -3.16
C LEU A 12 -9.17 -18.33 -4.02
N THR A 13 -8.01 -18.35 -4.69
CA THR A 13 -7.55 -17.24 -5.54
C THR A 13 -8.55 -16.89 -6.66
N PRO A 14 -9.00 -17.82 -7.52
CA PRO A 14 -9.99 -17.48 -8.54
C PRO A 14 -11.32 -17.02 -7.94
N TYR A 15 -11.73 -17.57 -6.79
CA TYR A 15 -12.92 -17.09 -6.08
C TYR A 15 -12.78 -15.62 -5.62
N LEU A 16 -11.64 -15.27 -5.02
CA LEU A 16 -11.36 -13.89 -4.60
C LEU A 16 -11.34 -12.93 -5.80
N LEU A 17 -10.69 -13.33 -6.89
CA LEU A 17 -10.56 -12.51 -8.10
C LEU A 17 -11.90 -12.30 -8.81
N LEU A 18 -12.80 -13.29 -8.82
CA LEU A 18 -14.10 -13.19 -9.51
C LEU A 18 -15.18 -12.52 -8.66
N PHE A 19 -15.16 -12.69 -7.33
CA PHE A 19 -16.30 -12.29 -6.50
C PHE A 19 -15.98 -11.25 -5.41
N VAL A 20 -14.72 -11.14 -4.98
CA VAL A 20 -14.34 -10.25 -3.87
C VAL A 20 -13.65 -8.99 -4.39
N VAL A 21 -12.60 -9.15 -5.21
CA VAL A 21 -11.84 -8.02 -5.77
C VAL A 21 -12.73 -7.07 -6.58
N PRO A 22 -13.66 -7.52 -7.45
CA PRO A 22 -14.50 -6.63 -8.24
C PRO A 22 -15.34 -5.65 -7.40
N LYS A 23 -15.71 -6.04 -6.17
CA LYS A 23 -16.47 -5.20 -5.23
C LYS A 23 -15.65 -4.07 -4.61
N ARG A 24 -14.33 -4.05 -4.83
CA ARG A 24 -13.37 -3.11 -4.25
C ARG A 24 -12.57 -2.36 -5.32
N VAL A 25 -12.90 -2.52 -6.60
CA VAL A 25 -12.14 -1.95 -7.71
C VAL A 25 -12.10 -0.42 -7.64
N ASP A 26 -13.20 0.23 -7.28
CA ASP A 26 -13.24 1.69 -7.17
C ASP A 26 -12.23 2.21 -6.15
N ASP A 27 -12.14 1.59 -4.96
CA ASP A 27 -11.15 1.96 -3.95
C ASP A 27 -9.71 1.69 -4.42
N ILE A 28 -9.48 0.61 -5.19
CA ILE A 28 -8.16 0.31 -5.75
C ILE A 28 -7.78 1.38 -6.79
N LEU A 29 -8.70 1.76 -7.67
CA LEU A 29 -8.48 2.81 -8.66
C LEU A 29 -8.24 4.16 -7.99
N GLN A 30 -9.04 4.49 -6.98
CA GLN A 30 -8.85 5.69 -6.17
C GLN A 30 -7.47 5.71 -5.52
N PHE A 31 -7.02 4.58 -4.94
CA PHE A 31 -5.68 4.47 -4.37
C PHE A 31 -4.59 4.70 -5.44
N VAL A 32 -4.69 4.05 -6.60
CA VAL A 32 -3.69 4.20 -7.67
C VAL A 32 -3.66 5.65 -8.16
N MET A 33 -4.82 6.27 -8.37
CA MET A 33 -4.88 7.66 -8.83
C MET A 33 -4.34 8.66 -7.79
N GLU A 34 -4.66 8.48 -6.51
CA GLU A 34 -4.27 9.42 -5.46
C GLU A 34 -2.81 9.27 -5.03
N PHE A 35 -2.27 8.05 -5.04
CA PHE A 35 -0.93 7.76 -4.55
C PHE A 35 0.10 7.53 -5.68
N THR A 36 -0.22 7.88 -6.93
CA THR A 36 0.76 7.89 -8.03
C THR A 36 1.30 9.30 -8.24
N VAL A 37 2.63 9.41 -8.32
CA VAL A 37 3.36 10.65 -8.58
C VAL A 37 4.31 10.43 -9.74
N ASP A 38 4.40 11.39 -10.65
CA ASP A 38 5.38 11.38 -11.73
C ASP A 38 6.70 12.01 -11.25
N VAL A 39 7.80 11.30 -11.46
CA VAL A 39 9.14 11.72 -11.05
C VAL A 39 10.03 11.81 -12.28
N GLU A 40 10.59 12.98 -12.51
CA GLU A 40 11.48 13.24 -13.65
C GLU A 40 12.63 12.21 -13.68
N GLY A 41 12.77 11.52 -14.82
CA GLY A 41 13.79 10.49 -15.02
C GLY A 41 13.45 9.09 -14.47
N VAL A 42 12.32 8.91 -13.77
CA VAL A 42 11.86 7.61 -13.25
C VAL A 42 10.48 7.23 -13.82
N GLY A 43 9.56 8.20 -13.91
CA GLY A 43 8.17 8.02 -14.32
C GLY A 43 7.19 7.92 -13.15
N HIS A 44 6.03 7.32 -13.40
CA HIS A 44 4.96 7.14 -12.42
C HIS A 44 5.30 6.10 -11.35
N ILE A 45 5.40 6.53 -10.11
CA ILE A 45 5.69 5.67 -8.96
C ILE A 45 4.73 5.93 -7.80
N CYS A 46 4.72 5.01 -6.84
CA CYS A 46 3.93 5.16 -5.62
C CYS A 46 4.52 6.27 -4.73
N SER A 47 3.72 7.23 -4.29
CA SER A 47 4.15 8.35 -3.44
C SER A 47 4.80 7.90 -2.13
N PHE A 48 4.42 6.72 -1.61
CA PHE A 48 5.06 6.15 -0.43
C PHE A 48 6.53 5.75 -0.65
N SER A 49 6.91 5.43 -1.89
CA SER A 49 8.28 5.04 -2.23
C SER A 49 9.27 6.21 -2.25
N LEU A 50 8.76 7.45 -2.31
CA LEU A 50 9.56 8.66 -2.18
C LEU A 50 9.95 9.00 -0.74
N PHE A 51 9.45 8.25 0.24
CA PHE A 51 9.65 8.53 1.67
C PHE A 51 9.27 9.97 2.06
N ASP A 52 8.18 10.49 1.48
CA ASP A 52 7.68 11.83 1.79
C ASP A 52 6.97 11.86 3.15
N PHE A 53 7.76 12.06 4.21
CA PHE A 53 7.24 12.15 5.57
C PHE A 53 6.29 13.32 5.78
N ARG A 54 6.35 14.40 4.98
CA ARG A 54 5.42 15.53 5.14
C ARG A 54 3.99 15.11 4.81
N ASN A 55 3.83 14.32 3.76
CA ASN A 55 2.53 13.88 3.29
C ASN A 55 2.09 12.52 3.88
N HIS A 56 3.02 11.67 4.31
CA HIS A 56 2.71 10.30 4.74
C HIS A 56 3.23 9.89 6.12
N GLY A 57 3.80 10.81 6.89
CA GLY A 57 4.49 10.53 8.14
C GLY A 57 3.60 10.09 9.30
N ASN A 58 4.11 9.19 10.12
CA ASN A 58 3.45 8.69 11.32
C ASN A 58 4.32 8.88 12.57
N LYS A 59 3.95 9.85 13.42
CA LYS A 59 4.69 10.17 14.66
C LYS A 59 4.82 9.00 15.64
N LYS A 60 3.92 8.01 15.60
CA LYS A 60 4.06 6.79 16.41
C LYS A 60 5.32 5.97 16.06
N TYR A 61 5.84 6.14 14.84
CA TYR A 61 6.98 5.40 14.31
C TYR A 61 8.19 6.30 14.04
N GLY A 62 8.25 7.50 14.64
CA GLY A 62 9.44 8.35 14.61
C GLY A 62 9.44 9.46 13.54
N SER A 63 8.37 9.60 12.75
CA SER A 63 8.21 10.77 11.88
C SER A 63 7.98 12.05 12.70
N ILE A 64 8.59 13.16 12.27
CA ILE A 64 8.35 14.50 12.83
C ILE A 64 6.93 14.97 12.47
N PHE A 65 6.46 14.59 11.29
CA PHE A 65 5.16 14.96 10.74
C PHE A 65 4.08 13.91 11.08
N ILE A 66 2.83 14.36 11.17
CA ILE A 66 1.64 13.53 11.40
C ILE A 66 0.69 13.72 10.23
N SER A 67 0.55 12.69 9.42
CA SER A 67 -0.43 12.62 8.35
C SER A 67 -1.71 11.94 8.83
N PRO A 68 -2.87 12.26 8.21
CA PRO A 68 -4.13 11.63 8.58
C PRO A 68 -4.12 10.13 8.25
N PRO A 69 -4.97 9.31 8.90
CA PRO A 69 -4.88 7.85 8.85
C PRO A 69 -4.97 7.22 7.45
N ASP A 70 -5.73 7.83 6.56
CA ASP A 70 -5.91 7.48 5.15
C ASP A 70 -4.67 7.78 4.30
N ARG A 71 -3.83 8.74 4.71
CA ARG A 71 -2.60 9.13 4.00
C ARG A 71 -1.33 8.53 4.55
N ARG A 72 -1.39 7.68 5.58
CA ARG A 72 -0.19 7.09 6.18
C ARG A 72 -0.12 5.59 5.91
N SER A 73 1.10 5.08 5.86
CA SER A 73 1.32 3.63 5.77
C SER A 73 0.89 2.91 7.05
N SER A 74 0.32 1.71 6.91
CA SER A 74 -0.06 0.89 8.06
C SER A 74 1.18 0.40 8.81
N GLN A 75 1.10 0.35 10.14
CA GLN A 75 2.16 -0.17 11.04
C GLN A 75 3.56 0.47 10.88
N GLY A 76 3.62 1.68 10.34
CA GLY A 76 4.86 2.41 10.11
C GLY A 76 5.75 1.74 9.05
N LYS A 77 5.14 1.13 8.03
CA LYS A 77 5.87 0.44 6.95
C LYS A 77 6.85 1.39 6.26
N MET A 78 6.44 2.62 5.97
CA MET A 78 7.30 3.63 5.35
C MET A 78 8.50 3.97 6.23
N GLU A 79 8.28 4.29 7.51
CA GLU A 79 9.33 4.66 8.45
C GLU A 79 10.35 3.53 8.62
N LYS A 80 9.87 2.27 8.68
CA LYS A 80 10.74 1.10 8.79
C LYS A 80 11.53 0.84 7.51
N SER A 81 10.90 0.99 6.34
CA SER A 81 11.56 0.85 5.03
C SER A 81 12.58 1.95 4.76
N PHE A 82 12.46 3.12 5.39
CA PHE A 82 13.47 4.17 5.28
C PHE A 82 14.76 3.81 6.02
N LEU A 83 14.66 3.04 7.12
CA LEU A 83 15.79 2.68 7.98
C LEU A 83 16.52 1.39 7.54
N ARG A 84 15.97 0.61 6.61
CA ARG A 84 16.48 -0.71 6.24
C ARG A 84 16.31 -1.02 4.77
#